data_AF-A0A926BJF8-F1
#
_entry.id   AF-A0A926BJF8-F1
#
_cell.length_a   1.000
_cell.length_b   1.000
_cell.length_c   1.000
_cell.angle_alpha   90.00
_cell.angle_beta   90.00
_cell.angle_gamma   90.00
#
_symmetry.space_group_name_H-M   'P 1'
#
loop_
_entity.id
_entity.type
_entity.pdbx_description
1 polymer ?
#
loop_
_entity_poly.entity_id
_entity_poly.type
_entity_poly.pdbx_seq_one_letter_code
_entity_poly.pdbx_strand_id
1 'polypeptide(L)'
;MLSRFALICTGLFCALFQVGCQPREETSFPPKLPPATPIAMHPLAKSAIVSGNTAFGIALLQELAPNLKPDENLFLSPYSVSQAVLLAANGSQGEMQAGLLRVLALDTTHLDTINGDSQS
;
A
#
# COMPACT_ATOMS: atom_id res chain seq x y z
N MET A 1 -11.71 11.84 -53.70
CA MET A 1 -12.02 12.13 -52.28
C MET A 1 -11.18 11.33 -51.28
N LEU A 2 -10.63 10.15 -51.63
CA LEU A 2 -9.78 9.33 -50.73
C LEU A 2 -8.40 9.93 -50.37
N SER A 3 -7.81 10.77 -51.23
CA SER A 3 -6.44 11.29 -51.03
C SER A 3 -6.33 12.36 -49.93
N ARG A 4 -7.41 13.08 -49.63
CA ARG A 4 -7.41 14.15 -48.60
C ARG A 4 -7.54 13.59 -47.17
N PHE A 5 -8.16 12.42 -47.00
CA PHE A 5 -8.27 11.75 -45.71
C PHE A 5 -6.96 11.07 -45.29
N ALA A 6 -6.19 10.52 -46.24
CA ALA A 6 -4.91 9.89 -45.95
C ALA A 6 -3.86 10.90 -45.42
N LEU A 7 -3.87 12.13 -45.92
CA LEU A 7 -2.97 13.21 -45.47
C LEU A 7 -3.29 13.71 -44.05
N ILE A 8 -4.55 13.67 -43.63
CA ILE A 8 -4.98 14.11 -42.30
C ILE A 8 -4.57 13.07 -41.24
N CYS A 9 -4.70 11.77 -41.54
CA CYS A 9 -4.30 10.70 -40.62
C CYS A 9 -2.79 10.65 -40.37
N THR A 10 -1.96 10.90 -41.38
CA THR A 10 -0.49 10.92 -41.22
C THR A 10 -0.01 12.14 -40.45
N GLY A 11 -0.68 13.30 -40.60
CA GLY A 11 -0.36 14.52 -39.85
C GLY A 11 -0.73 14.42 -38.36
N LEU A 12 -1.88 13.80 -38.04
CA LEU A 12 -2.31 13.61 -36.66
C LEU A 12 -1.42 12.60 -35.91
N PHE A 13 -0.89 11.59 -36.61
CA PHE A 13 0.01 10.60 -36.04
C PHE A 13 1.38 11.19 -35.66
N CYS A 14 1.95 12.09 -36.48
CA CYS A 14 3.23 12.74 -36.15
C CYS A 14 3.13 13.73 -34.97
N ALA A 15 1.96 14.38 -34.79
CA ALA A 15 1.76 15.31 -33.69
C ALA A 15 1.71 14.61 -32.31
N LEU A 16 1.29 13.35 -32.27
CA LEU A 16 1.23 12.56 -31.02
C LEU A 16 2.59 11.99 -30.59
N PHE A 17 3.60 11.96 -31.47
CA PHE A 17 4.93 11.39 -31.18
C PHE A 17 5.97 12.40 -30.67
N GLN A 18 5.68 13.71 -30.67
CA GLN A 18 6.66 14.75 -30.29
C GLN A 18 6.61 15.16 -28.80
N VAL A 19 5.74 14.53 -27.98
CA VAL A 19 5.63 14.86 -26.54
C VAL A 19 6.61 14.03 -25.68
N GLY A 20 7.44 13.16 -26.28
CA GLY A 20 8.29 12.21 -25.56
C GLY A 20 9.70 12.67 -25.18
N CYS A 21 10.17 13.82 -25.65
CA CYS A 21 11.56 14.27 -25.42
C CYS A 21 11.60 15.62 -24.72
N GLN A 22 11.24 15.66 -23.44
CA GLN A 22 11.78 16.69 -22.55
C GLN A 22 13.05 16.16 -21.89
N PRO A 23 14.17 16.93 -21.90
CA PRO A 23 15.30 16.64 -21.05
C PRO A 23 14.80 16.61 -19.60
N ARG A 24 14.99 15.46 -18.94
CA ARG A 24 14.72 15.32 -17.52
C ARG A 24 15.66 16.27 -16.78
N GLU A 25 15.16 17.39 -16.29
CA GLU A 25 15.85 18.17 -15.26
C GLU A 25 16.08 17.22 -14.08
N GLU A 26 17.33 16.79 -13.90
CA GLU A 26 17.76 16.20 -12.64
C GLU A 26 17.68 17.29 -11.59
N THR A 27 16.52 17.38 -10.95
CA THR A 27 16.37 18.13 -9.73
C THR A 27 17.41 17.58 -8.75
N SER A 28 18.33 18.47 -8.39
CA SER A 28 19.34 18.27 -7.35
C SER A 28 18.74 17.52 -6.17
N PHE A 29 19.51 16.58 -5.62
CA PHE A 29 19.25 15.78 -4.42
C PHE A 29 18.14 16.35 -3.52
N PRO A 30 17.17 15.52 -3.09
CA PRO A 30 16.04 15.99 -2.31
C PRO A 30 16.52 16.81 -1.11
N PRO A 31 15.78 17.87 -0.72
CA PRO A 31 16.13 18.69 0.43
C PRO A 31 16.40 17.78 1.62
N LYS A 32 17.48 18.08 2.36
CA LYS A 32 17.88 17.34 3.55
C LYS A 32 16.65 17.18 4.44
N LEU A 33 16.17 15.93 4.56
CA LEU A 33 14.99 15.62 5.38
C LEU A 33 15.20 16.21 6.78
N PRO A 34 14.18 16.84 7.37
CA PRO A 34 14.26 17.26 8.76
C PRO A 34 14.65 16.05 9.62
N PRO A 35 15.41 16.24 10.71
CA PRO A 35 15.74 15.15 11.61
C PRO A 35 14.45 14.46 12.03
N ALA A 36 14.40 13.13 11.87
CA ALA A 36 13.22 12.35 12.20
C ALA A 36 12.87 12.58 13.68
N THR A 37 11.79 13.31 13.92
CA THR A 37 11.17 13.37 15.24
C THR A 37 10.48 12.03 15.49
N PRO A 38 10.63 11.41 16.67
CA PRO A 38 9.92 10.19 16.99
C PRO A 38 8.42 10.40 16.79
N ILE A 39 7.82 9.62 15.90
CA ILE A 39 6.37 9.61 15.75
C ILE A 39 5.80 9.01 17.03
N ALA A 40 5.25 9.85 17.89
CA ALA A 40 4.60 9.41 19.11
C ALA A 40 3.23 8.82 18.74
N MET A 41 3.12 7.50 18.76
CA MET A 41 1.85 6.83 18.50
C MET A 41 0.86 7.09 19.64
N HIS A 42 -0.39 7.46 19.28
CA HIS A 42 -1.46 7.63 20.26
C HIS A 42 -1.68 6.33 21.06
N PRO A 43 -1.74 6.34 22.39
CA PRO A 43 -1.80 5.12 23.21
C PRO A 43 -2.94 4.16 22.86
N LEU A 44 -4.11 4.70 22.50
CA LEU A 44 -5.25 3.89 22.07
C LEU A 44 -4.99 3.20 20.71
N ALA A 45 -4.32 3.90 19.78
CA ALA A 45 -3.93 3.31 18.50
C ALA A 45 -2.92 2.19 18.70
N LYS A 46 -1.94 2.38 19.60
CA LYS A 46 -0.98 1.35 19.98
C LYS A 46 -1.67 0.10 20.51
N SER A 47 -2.65 0.26 21.40
CA SER A 47 -3.41 -0.87 21.95
C SER A 47 -4.21 -1.60 20.88
N ALA A 48 -4.87 -0.87 19.98
CA ALA A 48 -5.63 -1.44 18.88
C ALA A 48 -4.72 -2.22 17.90
N ILE A 49 -3.56 -1.66 17.55
CA ILE A 49 -2.59 -2.30 16.65
C ILE A 49 -2.02 -3.58 17.26
N VAL A 50 -1.64 -3.56 18.55
CA VAL A 50 -1.14 -4.76 19.24
C VAL A 50 -2.21 -5.84 19.27
N SER A 51 -3.43 -5.49 19.70
CA SER A 51 -4.55 -6.44 19.76
C SER A 51 -4.91 -7.00 18.37
N GLY A 52 -4.96 -6.13 17.35
CA GLY A 52 -5.27 -6.52 15.98
C GLY A 52 -4.23 -7.47 15.41
N ASN A 53 -2.93 -7.17 15.57
CA ASN A 53 -1.86 -8.04 15.11
C ASN A 53 -1.83 -9.40 15.83
N THR A 54 -2.15 -9.44 17.13
CA THR A 54 -2.32 -10.71 17.85
C THR A 54 -3.51 -11.51 17.31
N ALA A 55 -4.66 -10.87 17.13
CA ALA A 55 -5.86 -11.53 16.58
C ALA A 55 -5.61 -12.07 15.17
N PHE A 56 -5.02 -11.25 14.30
CA PHE A 56 -4.62 -11.64 12.95
C PHE A 56 -3.65 -12.83 12.96
N GLY A 57 -2.62 -12.81 13.82
CA GLY A 57 -1.66 -13.90 13.88
C GLY A 57 -2.25 -15.23 14.34
N ILE A 58 -3.17 -15.19 15.30
CA ILE A 58 -3.91 -16.39 15.73
C ILE A 58 -4.81 -16.90 14.59
N ALA A 59 -5.54 -16.00 13.93
CA ALA A 59 -6.41 -16.37 12.81
C ALA A 59 -5.61 -16.97 11.65
N LEU A 60 -4.46 -16.39 11.30
CA LEU A 60 -3.57 -16.89 10.27
C LEU A 60 -3.03 -18.28 10.60
N LEU A 61 -2.65 -18.52 11.87
CA LEU A 61 -2.22 -19.83 12.31
C LEU A 61 -3.36 -20.86 12.22
N GLN A 62 -4.58 -20.48 12.63
CA GLN A 62 -5.76 -21.34 12.55
C GLN A 62 -6.15 -21.68 11.10
N GLU A 63 -5.91 -20.76 10.16
CA GLU A 63 -6.16 -20.98 8.73
C GLU A 63 -5.12 -21.91 8.10
N LEU A 64 -3.84 -21.76 8.49
CA LEU A 64 -2.75 -22.51 7.87
C LEU A 64 -2.54 -23.90 8.51
N ALA A 65 -2.73 -24.04 9.82
CA ALA A 65 -2.44 -25.28 10.55
C ALA A 65 -3.19 -26.53 10.03
N PRO A 66 -4.47 -26.45 9.61
CA PRO A 66 -5.19 -27.60 9.06
C PRO A 66 -4.59 -28.17 7.77
N ASN A 67 -3.78 -27.38 7.05
CA ASN A 67 -3.14 -27.81 5.80
C ASN A 67 -1.81 -28.54 6.03
N LEU A 68 -1.31 -28.58 7.27
CA LEU A 68 -0.05 -29.23 7.62
C LEU A 68 -0.23 -30.74 7.77
N LYS A 69 0.81 -31.47 7.38
CA LYS A 69 0.93 -32.88 7.73
C LYS A 69 1.37 -33.04 9.21
N PRO A 70 1.13 -34.21 9.84
CA PRO A 70 1.42 -34.43 11.27
C PRO A 70 2.85 -34.13 11.74
N ASP A 71 3.83 -34.10 10.82
CA ASP A 71 5.26 -33.86 11.12
C ASP A 71 5.81 -32.59 10.42
N GLU A 72 4.94 -31.72 9.93
CA GLU A 72 5.32 -30.54 9.19
C GLU A 72 5.39 -29.30 10.10
N ASN A 73 6.53 -28.60 10.07
CA ASN A 73 6.73 -27.40 10.87
C ASN A 73 6.14 -26.17 10.17
N LEU A 74 5.38 -25.37 10.90
CA LEU A 74 4.91 -24.07 10.44
C LEU A 74 5.64 -22.96 11.18
N PHE A 75 6.42 -22.17 10.42
CA PHE A 75 7.17 -21.02 10.92
C PHE A 75 6.83 -19.79 10.07
N LEU A 76 6.29 -18.76 10.71
CA LEU A 76 5.93 -17.50 10.06
C LEU A 76 6.06 -16.32 11.02
N SER A 77 6.14 -15.12 10.45
CA SER A 77 6.04 -13.86 11.18
C SER A 77 4.69 -13.21 10.87
N PRO A 78 3.67 -13.34 11.76
CA PRO A 78 2.38 -12.69 11.55
C PRO A 78 2.51 -11.18 11.36
N TYR A 79 3.40 -10.57 12.13
CA TYR A 79 3.66 -9.13 12.03
C TYR A 79 4.12 -8.74 10.62
N SER A 80 5.07 -9.46 10.03
CA SER A 80 5.55 -9.14 8.68
C SER A 80 4.46 -9.26 7.63
N VAL A 81 3.59 -10.28 7.72
CA VAL A 81 2.45 -10.44 6.82
C VAL A 81 1.46 -9.29 7.01
N SER A 82 1.16 -8.92 8.26
CA SER A 82 0.26 -7.81 8.57
C SER A 82 0.73 -6.49 7.96
N GLN A 83 2.03 -6.21 8.00
CA GLN A 83 2.62 -5.02 7.40
C GLN A 83 2.48 -5.01 5.88
N ALA A 84 2.70 -6.15 5.22
CA ALA A 84 2.50 -6.25 3.76
C ALA A 84 1.04 -6.00 3.36
N VAL A 85 0.09 -6.56 4.12
CA VAL A 85 -1.35 -6.32 3.92
C VAL A 85 -1.71 -4.85 4.19
N LEU A 86 -1.13 -4.23 5.20
CA LEU A 86 -1.35 -2.83 5.52
C LEU A 86 -0.81 -1.89 4.42
N LEU A 87 0.33 -2.22 3.82
CA LEU A 87 0.84 -1.51 2.63
C LEU A 87 -0.14 -1.62 1.44
N ALA A 88 -0.74 -2.80 1.24
CA ALA A 88 -1.78 -2.97 0.23
C ALA A 88 -3.05 -2.18 0.57
N ALA A 89 -3.44 -2.11 1.86
CA ALA A 89 -4.58 -1.34 2.33
C ALA A 89 -4.40 0.17 2.02
N ASN A 90 -3.19 0.70 2.22
CA ASN A 90 -2.80 2.06 1.84
C ASN A 90 -2.96 2.35 0.35
N GLY A 91 -2.73 1.37 -0.53
CA GLY A 91 -2.95 1.51 -1.98
C GLY A 91 -4.38 1.28 -2.45
N SER A 92 -5.30 0.92 -1.55
CA SER A 92 -6.67 0.51 -1.88
C SER A 92 -7.71 1.54 -1.42
N GLN A 93 -8.97 1.40 -1.85
CA GLN A 93 -10.07 2.30 -1.47
C GLN A 93 -11.38 1.53 -1.28
N GLY A 94 -12.36 2.17 -0.63
CA GLY A 94 -13.73 1.65 -0.49
C GLY A 94 -13.80 0.29 0.20
N GLU A 95 -14.61 -0.62 -0.34
CA GLU A 95 -14.82 -1.96 0.23
C GLU A 95 -13.54 -2.79 0.30
N MET A 96 -12.62 -2.62 -0.66
CA MET A 96 -11.35 -3.36 -0.64
C MET A 96 -10.49 -2.95 0.56
N GLN A 97 -10.35 -1.65 0.80
CA GLN A 97 -9.62 -1.14 1.96
C GLN A 97 -10.26 -1.63 3.27
N ALA A 98 -11.59 -1.53 3.36
CA ALA A 98 -12.32 -2.00 4.54
C ALA A 98 -12.15 -3.50 4.76
N GLY A 99 -12.14 -4.31 3.70
CA GLY A 99 -11.90 -5.75 3.76
C GLY A 99 -10.49 -6.08 4.26
N LEU A 100 -9.48 -5.40 3.72
CA LEU A 100 -8.08 -5.59 4.15
C LEU A 100 -7.89 -5.19 5.63
N LEU A 101 -8.47 -4.06 6.06
CA LEU A 101 -8.41 -3.64 7.47
C LEU A 101 -9.16 -4.61 8.39
N ARG A 102 -10.26 -5.20 7.93
CA ARG A 102 -10.98 -6.22 8.70
C ARG A 102 -10.17 -7.51 8.85
N VAL A 103 -9.48 -7.95 7.81
CA VAL A 103 -8.55 -9.10 7.90
C VAL A 103 -7.48 -8.85 8.96
N LEU A 104 -7.00 -7.61 9.08
CA LEU A 104 -6.04 -7.21 10.11
C LEU A 104 -6.65 -6.97 11.50
N ALA A 105 -7.97 -7.09 11.64
CA ALA A 105 -8.72 -6.69 12.85
C ALA A 105 -8.48 -5.22 13.26
N LEU A 106 -8.37 -4.33 12.27
CA LEU A 106 -8.15 -2.88 12.41
C LEU A 106 -9.28 -2.03 11.80
N ASP A 107 -10.44 -2.61 11.48
CA ASP A 107 -11.55 -1.91 10.79
C ASP A 107 -12.22 -0.81 11.61
N THR A 108 -11.87 -0.68 12.89
CA THR A 108 -12.29 0.42 13.77
C THR A 108 -11.24 1.52 13.93
N THR A 109 -10.05 1.37 13.33
CA THR A 109 -8.94 2.33 13.43
C THR A 109 -8.72 3.01 12.08
N HIS A 110 -8.67 4.34 12.06
CA HIS A 110 -8.39 5.09 10.83
C HIS A 110 -6.96 4.86 10.35
N LEU A 111 -6.81 4.71 9.03
CA LEU A 111 -5.53 4.37 8.40
C LEU A 111 -4.42 5.39 8.69
N ASP A 112 -4.75 6.69 8.72
CA ASP A 112 -3.82 7.77 9.08
C ASP A 112 -3.26 7.58 10.50
N THR A 113 -4.11 7.12 11.42
CA THR A 113 -3.70 6.82 12.80
C THR A 113 -2.80 5.59 12.87
N ILE A 114 -3.00 4.61 11.99
CA ILE A 114 -2.17 3.40 11.91
C ILE A 114 -0.79 3.74 11.36
N ASN A 115 -0.71 4.55 10.31
CA ASN A 115 0.55 4.96 9.69
C ASN A 115 1.36 5.94 10.55
N GLY A 116 0.71 6.57 11.54
CA GLY A 116 1.33 7.63 12.34
C GLY A 116 1.31 9.00 11.66
N ASP A 117 0.46 9.17 10.64
CA ASP A 117 0.15 10.46 10.03
C ASP A 117 -0.84 11.21 10.94
N SER A 118 -0.37 11.61 12.11
CA SER A 118 -1.05 12.61 12.91
C SER A 118 -0.90 13.95 12.19
N GLN A 119 -1.98 14.43 11.56
CA GLN A 119 -2.10 15.81 11.09
C GLN A 119 -1.57 16.75 12.18
N SER A 120 -0.53 17.50 11.84
CA SER A 120 0.05 18.54 12.69
C SER A 120 -0.83 19.78 12.77
#